data_AF-A0A0E9WK96-F1
#
_entry.id   AF-A0A0E9WK96-F1
#
_cell.length_a   1.000
_cell.length_b   1.000
_cell.length_c   1.000
_cell.angle_alpha   90.00
_cell.angle_beta   90.00
_cell.angle_gamma   90.00
#
_symmetry.space_group_name_H-M   'P 1'
#
loop_
_entity.id
_entity.type
_entity.pdbx_description
1 polymer ?
#
loop_
_entity_poly.entity_id
_entity_poly.type
_entity_poly.pdbx_seq_one_letter_code
_entity_poly.pdbx_strand_id
1 'polypeptide(L)' 'MMDEKIVLEMDQKVVDQQNTLEKAGVPGFYLTTNPQELTMQMNLLELILKLQQKEVQSGNMS' A
#
# COMPACT_ATOMS: atom_id res chain seq x y z
N MET A 1 0.62 -25.84 -7.98
CA MET A 1 1.43 -25.46 -6.80
C MET A 1 1.72 -23.99 -6.93
N MET A 2 1.41 -23.18 -5.91
CA MET A 2 1.83 -21.78 -5.88
C MET A 2 3.37 -21.78 -5.89
N ASP A 3 4.01 -20.96 -6.72
CA ASP A 3 5.46 -20.87 -6.73
C ASP A 3 5.90 -20.17 -5.43
N GLU A 4 6.54 -20.91 -4.53
CA GLU A 4 7.00 -20.42 -3.23
C GLU A 4 7.89 -19.19 -3.37
N LYS A 5 8.65 -19.09 -4.47
CA LYS A 5 9.48 -17.93 -4.77
C LYS A 5 8.63 -16.67 -4.97
N ILE A 6 7.49 -16.78 -5.65
CA ILE A 6 6.58 -15.65 -5.88
C ILE A 6 6.00 -15.16 -4.55
N VAL A 7 5.64 -16.07 -3.65
CA VAL A 7 5.12 -15.70 -2.32
C VAL A 7 6.16 -14.91 -1.53
N LEU A 8 7.40 -15.39 -1.48
CA LEU A 8 8.50 -14.68 -0.80
C LEU A 8 8.77 -13.29 -1.41
N GLU A 9 8.73 -13.18 -2.73
CA GLU A 9 8.90 -11.89 -3.42
C GLU A 9 7.76 -10.92 -3.11
N MET A 10 6.52 -11.42 -2.97
CA MET A 10 5.38 -10.58 -2.57
C MET A 10 5.52 -10.09 -1.13
N ASP A 11 5.89 -10.97 -0.20
CA ASP A 11 6.09 -10.59 1.20
C ASP A 11 7.18 -9.52 1.35
N GLN A 12 8.28 -9.67 0.61
CA GLN A 12 9.33 -8.65 0.60
C GLN A 12 8.82 -7.30 0.07
N LYS A 13 7.98 -7.30 -0.97
CA LYS A 13 7.40 -6.06 -1.49
C LYS A 13 6.47 -5.37 -0.49
N VAL A 14 5.71 -6.13 0.30
CA VAL A 14 4.87 -5.56 1.37
C VAL A 14 5.74 -4.83 2.39
N VAL A 15 6.84 -5.45 2.81
CA VAL A 15 7.80 -4.85 3.74
C VAL A 15 8.45 -3.59 3.17
N ASP A 16 8.88 -3.62 1.90
CA ASP A 16 9.49 -2.46 1.25
C ASP A 16 8.51 -1.29 1.12
N GLN A 17 7.24 -1.59 0.83
CA GLN A 17 6.18 -0.59 0.74
C GLN A 17 5.89 0.05 2.10
N GLN A 18 5.73 -0.75 3.16
CA GLN A 18 5.54 -0.26 4.52
C GLN A 18 6.68 0.67 4.94
N ASN A 19 7.92 0.24 4.74
CA ASN A 19 9.11 1.03 5.06
C ASN A 19 9.16 2.36 4.29
N THR A 20 8.81 2.34 3.02
CA THR A 20 8.82 3.54 2.17
C THR A 20 7.79 4.56 2.66
N LEU A 21 6.56 4.12 2.93
CA LEU A 21 5.46 4.98 3.37
C LEU A 21 5.67 5.49 4.80
N GLU A 22 6.20 4.66 5.69
CA GLU A 22 6.59 5.05 7.04
C GLU A 22 7.68 6.14 7.01
N LYS A 23 8.76 5.93 6.23
CA LYS A 23 9.84 6.92 6.07
C LYS A 23 9.39 8.22 5.41
N ALA A 24 8.39 8.14 4.53
CA ALA A 24 7.75 9.33 3.93
C ALA A 24 6.81 10.05 4.90
N GLY A 25 6.57 9.50 6.10
CA GLY A 25 5.68 10.08 7.11
C GLY A 25 4.20 9.93 6.77
N VAL A 26 3.82 8.97 5.93
CA VAL A 26 2.41 8.73 5.58
C VAL A 26 1.71 8.12 6.81
N PRO A 27 0.67 8.79 7.37
CA PRO A 27 0.00 8.30 8.55
C PRO A 27 -0.62 6.92 8.35
N GLY A 28 -0.57 6.09 9.38
CA GLY A 28 -1.14 4.74 9.37
C GLY A 28 -0.23 3.65 8.81
N PHE A 29 0.95 4.00 8.29
CA PHE A 29 1.95 3.03 7.82
C PHE A 29 3.12 2.91 8.80
N TYR A 30 3.42 1.67 9.16
CA TYR A 30 4.54 1.22 9.98
C TYR A 30 4.76 -0.27 9.67
N LEU A 31 5.96 -0.79 9.95
CA LEU A 31 6.26 -2.20 9.76
C LEU A 31 5.38 -3.08 10.67
N THR A 32 4.60 -3.99 10.07
CA THR A 32 3.78 -4.96 10.81
C THR A 32 3.52 -6.22 9.99
N THR A 33 3.42 -7.36 10.68
CA THR A 33 3.00 -8.65 10.13
C THR A 33 1.64 -9.10 10.66
N ASN A 34 0.96 -8.26 11.46
CA ASN A 34 -0.38 -8.56 11.94
C ASN A 34 -1.37 -8.54 10.75
N PRO A 35 -2.11 -9.63 10.47
CA PRO A 35 -2.99 -9.72 9.31
C PRO A 35 -4.09 -8.64 9.27
N GLN A 36 -4.59 -8.23 10.44
CA GLN A 36 -5.64 -7.21 10.53
C GLN A 36 -5.08 -5.82 10.20
N GLU A 37 -3.88 -5.51 10.71
CA GLU A 37 -3.19 -4.26 10.43
C GLU A 37 -2.74 -4.19 8.96
N LEU A 38 -2.25 -5.29 8.40
CA LEU A 38 -1.94 -5.40 6.96
C LEU A 38 -3.16 -5.09 6.10
N THR A 39 -4.30 -5.70 6.44
CA THR A 39 -5.57 -5.44 5.74
C THR A 39 -5.97 -3.96 5.85
N MET A 40 -5.81 -3.36 7.04
CA MET A 40 -6.08 -1.94 7.24
C MET A 40 -5.17 -1.05 6.39
N GLN A 41 -3.86 -1.31 6.37
CA GLN A 41 -2.89 -0.56 5.59
C GLN A 41 -3.14 -0.68 4.08
N MET A 42 -3.53 -1.86 3.59
CA MET A 42 -3.92 -2.07 2.19
C MET A 42 -5.17 -1.27 1.81
N ASN A 43 -6.21 -1.28 2.66
CA ASN A 43 -7.43 -0.51 2.43
C ASN A 43 -7.17 1.01 2.47
N LEU A 44 -6.30 1.46 3.36
CA LEU A 44 -5.89 2.86 3.43
C LEU A 44 -5.12 3.29 2.17
N LEU A 45 -4.20 2.46 1.70
CA LEU A 45 -3.48 2.70 0.45
C LEU A 45 -4.44 2.78 -0.74
N GLU A 46 -5.39 1.85 -0.83
CA GLU A 46 -6.41 1.85 -1.89
C GLU A 46 -7.24 3.15 -1.86
N LEU A 47 -7.63 3.62 -0.68
CA LEU A 47 -8.36 4.88 -0.52
C LEU A 47 -7.53 6.08 -1.01
N ILE A 48 -6.26 6.18 -0.62
CA ILE A 48 -5.35 7.25 -1.05
C ILE A 48 -5.24 7.26 -2.59
N LEU A 49 -5.05 6.10 -3.21
CA LEU A 49 -4.95 5.98 -4.67
C LEU A 49 -6.25 6.38 -5.38
N LYS A 50 -7.41 5.98 -4.84
CA LYS A 50 -8.72 6.38 -5.39
C LYS A 50 -8.95 7.88 -5.30
N LEU A 51 -8.52 8.53 -4.22
CA LEU A 51 -8.61 9.98 -4.07
C LEU A 51 -7.73 10.71 -5.10
N GLN A 52 -6.48 10.26 -5.29
CA GLN A 52 -5.58 10.81 -6.30
C GLN A 52 -6.16 10.70 -7.73
N GLN A 53 -6.75 9.57 -8.09
CA GLN A 53 -7.36 9.37 -9.40
C GLN A 53 -8.54 10.33 -9.65
N LYS A 54 -9.35 10.58 -8.61
CA LYS A 54 -10.47 11.51 -8.71
C LYS A 54 -10.01 12.96 -8.93
N GLU A 55 -8.93 13.37 -8.28
CA GLU A 55 -8.33 14.70 -8.48
C GLU A 55 -7.79 14.86 -9.90
N VAL A 56 -7.08 13.85 -10.42
CA VAL A 56 -6.54 13.86 -11.80
C VAL A 56 -7.66 13.94 -12.85
N GLN A 57 -8.76 13.20 -12.67
CA GLN A 57 -9.92 13.27 -13.58
C GLN A 57 -10.63 14.62 -13.54
N SER A 58 -10.64 15.28 -12.37
CA SER A 58 -11.26 16.60 -12.22
C SER A 58 -10.41 17.72 -12.84
N GLY A 59 -9.08 17.59 -12.79
CA GLY A 59 -8.15 18.55 -13.41
C GLY A 59 -8.01 18.44 -14.93
N ASN A 60 -8.33 17.29 -15.53
CA ASN A 60 -8.34 17.12 -16.99
C ASN A 60 -9.63 17.62 -17.67
N MET A 61 -10.63 18.03 -16.88
CA MET A 61 -11.90 18.59 -17.36
C MET A 61 -11.99 20.12 -17.25
N SER A 62 -10.91 20.78 -16.81
CA SER A 62 -10.80 22.25 -16.71
C SER A 62 -9.88 22.82 -17.76
#